data_AF-A0A7C3SKE1-F1
#
_entry.id   AF-A0A7C3SKE1-F1
#
_cell.length_a   1.000
_cell.length_b   1.000
_cell.length_c   1.000
_cell.angle_alpha   90.00
_cell.angle_beta   90.00
_cell.angle_gamma   90.00
#
_symmetry.space_group_name_H-M   'P 1'
#
loop_
_entity.id
_entity.type
_entity.pdbx_description
1 polymer ?
#
loop_
_entity_poly.entity_id
_entity_poly.type
_entity_poly.pdbx_seq_one_letter_code
_entity_poly.pdbx_strand_id
1 'polypeptide(L)'
;MNGVVVGVVLMLASSKLPLEALLLSVLPHGIVEIPAFIYAASTSTVFGIALWERVLKRKELGGSVKLLLVGTLVSAALIAVAAVVEAFVTPSLLLDYLQP
;
A
#
# COMPACT_ATOMS: atom_id res chain seq x y z
N MET A 1 0.70 1.92 9.87
CA MET A 1 -0.15 1.19 10.85
C MET A 1 -0.56 -0.19 10.32
N ASN A 2 -0.92 -0.32 9.04
CA ASN A 2 -1.35 -1.60 8.44
C ASN A 2 -0.40 -2.78 8.70
N GLY A 3 0.90 -2.63 8.41
CA GLY A 3 1.89 -3.70 8.63
C GLY A 3 2.03 -4.17 10.08
N VAL A 4 1.80 -3.32 11.08
CA VAL A 4 1.81 -3.72 12.49
C VAL A 4 0.57 -4.57 12.81
N VAL A 5 -0.60 -4.16 12.31
CA VAL A 5 -1.85 -4.92 12.47
C VAL A 5 -1.71 -6.29 11.82
N VAL A 6 -1.24 -6.33 10.56
CA VAL A 6 -0.98 -7.59 9.84
C VAL A 6 0.02 -8.46 10.61
N GLY A 7 1.11 -7.89 11.13
CA GLY A 7 2.09 -8.63 11.93
C GLY A 7 1.50 -9.26 13.19
N VAL A 8 0.66 -8.52 13.93
CA VAL A 8 -0.01 -9.04 15.12
C VAL A 8 -1.01 -10.14 14.75
N VAL A 9 -1.80 -9.95 13.69
CA VAL A 9 -2.77 -10.96 13.21
C VAL A 9 -2.04 -12.23 12.78
N LEU A 10 -0.95 -12.11 12.03
CA LEU A 10 -0.12 -13.26 11.62
C LEU A 10 0.48 -13.98 12.84
N MET A 11 0.97 -13.25 13.84
CA MET A 11 1.52 -13.84 15.05
C MET A 11 0.46 -14.69 15.77
N LEU A 12 -0.76 -14.17 15.90
CA LEU A 12 -1.87 -14.90 16.53
C LEU A 12 -2.31 -16.12 15.69
N ALA A 13 -2.34 -15.97 14.36
CA ALA A 13 -2.72 -17.01 13.42
C ALA A 13 -1.64 -18.10 13.23
N SER A 14 -0.37 -17.81 13.53
CA SER A 14 0.76 -18.73 13.34
C SER A 14 0.65 -20.05 14.10
N SER A 15 -0.13 -20.06 15.19
CA SER A 15 -0.39 -21.25 16.00
C SER A 15 -1.46 -22.18 15.40
N LYS A 16 -2.23 -21.70 14.41
CA LYS A 16 -3.42 -22.38 13.88
C LYS A 16 -3.36 -22.67 12.38
N LEU A 17 -2.59 -21.88 11.63
CA LEU A 17 -2.50 -21.99 10.18
C LEU A 17 -1.07 -22.30 9.73
N PRO A 18 -0.92 -23.09 8.65
CA PRO A 18 0.39 -23.35 8.07
C PRO A 18 0.94 -22.07 7.42
N LEU A 19 2.26 -22.02 7.24
CA LEU A 19 2.96 -20.82 6.75
C LEU A 19 2.46 -20.38 5.37
N GLU A 20 2.11 -21.32 4.51
CA GLU A 20 1.59 -21.07 3.16
C GLU A 20 0.27 -20.31 3.21
N ALA A 21 -0.65 -20.68 4.11
CA ALA A 21 -1.92 -19.98 4.29
C ALA A 21 -1.71 -18.56 4.83
N LEU A 22 -0.75 -18.39 5.75
CA LEU A 22 -0.37 -17.06 6.25
C LEU A 22 0.19 -16.17 5.11
N LEU A 23 1.04 -16.73 4.25
CA LEU A 23 1.59 -16.01 3.11
C LEU A 23 0.51 -15.66 2.07
N LEU A 24 -0.40 -16.59 1.77
CA LEU A 24 -1.55 -16.35 0.89
C LEU A 24 -2.50 -15.28 1.43
N SER A 25 -2.57 -15.11 2.76
CA SER A 25 -3.39 -14.06 3.36
C SER A 25 -2.84 -12.64 3.14
N VAL A 26 -1.54 -12.49 2.86
CA VAL A 26 -0.87 -11.17 2.78
C VAL A 26 -0.33 -10.85 1.39
N LEU A 27 0.30 -11.82 0.73
CA LEU A 27 0.97 -11.60 -0.55
C LEU A 27 0.08 -11.01 -1.65
N PRO A 28 -1.16 -11.48 -1.87
CA PRO A 28 -1.95 -11.04 -3.02
C PRO A 28 -2.16 -9.53 -3.08
N HIS A 29 -2.62 -8.91 -1.98
CA HIS A 29 -2.84 -7.46 -1.92
C HIS A 29 -1.52 -6.70 -1.68
N GLY A 30 -0.58 -7.28 -0.93
CA GLY A 30 0.71 -6.69 -0.63
C GLY A 30 1.56 -6.36 -1.88
N ILE A 31 1.42 -7.13 -2.96
CA ILE A 31 2.08 -6.88 -4.25
C ILE A 31 1.65 -5.52 -4.85
N VAL A 32 0.42 -5.08 -4.60
CA VAL A 32 -0.12 -3.82 -5.12
C VAL A 32 0.03 -2.68 -4.11
N GLU A 33 -0.16 -2.98 -2.82
CA GLU A 33 -0.06 -2.01 -1.72
C GLU A 33 1.35 -1.42 -1.58
N ILE A 34 2.41 -2.26 -1.67
CA ILE A 34 3.79 -1.80 -1.49
C ILE A 34 4.20 -0.76 -2.57
N PRO A 35 4.02 -1.02 -3.89
CA PRO A 35 4.28 -0.01 -4.92
C PRO A 35 3.47 1.27 -4.74
N ALA A 36 2.21 1.17 -4.31
CA ALA A 36 1.35 2.33 -4.08
C ALA A 36 1.93 3.24 -2.98
N PHE A 37 2.38 2.65 -1.86
CA PHE A 37 3.01 3.41 -0.78
C PHE A 37 4.34 4.02 -1.18
N ILE A 38 5.19 3.30 -1.91
CA ILE A 38 6.48 3.82 -2.39
C ILE A 38 6.24 5.02 -3.31
N TYR A 39 5.28 4.91 -4.23
CA TYR A 39 4.95 5.99 -5.15
C TYR A 39 4.39 7.22 -4.42
N ALA A 40 3.43 7.03 -3.51
CA ALA A 40 2.88 8.10 -2.69
C ALA A 40 3.95 8.81 -1.85
N ALA A 41 4.86 8.04 -1.23
CA ALA A 41 5.96 8.58 -0.42
C ALA A 41 6.94 9.38 -1.29
N SER A 42 7.27 8.88 -2.47
CA SER A 42 8.11 9.57 -3.47
C SER A 42 7.51 10.93 -3.87
N THR A 43 6.27 10.95 -4.36
CA THR A 43 5.64 12.18 -4.86
C THR A 43 5.41 13.20 -3.75
N SER A 44 5.08 12.72 -2.53
CA SER A 44 4.92 13.58 -1.35
C SER A 44 6.26 14.17 -0.89
N THR A 45 7.35 13.40 -0.96
CA THR A 45 8.69 13.88 -0.61
C THR A 45 9.15 14.96 -1.59
N VAL A 46 8.99 14.74 -2.90
CA VAL A 46 9.34 15.74 -3.94
C VAL A 46 8.55 17.03 -3.73
N PHE A 47 7.25 16.92 -3.44
CA PHE A 47 6.42 18.07 -3.11
C PHE A 47 6.88 18.77 -1.83
N GLY A 48 7.19 18.02 -0.76
CA GLY A 48 7.68 18.58 0.51
C GLY A 48 8.99 19.35 0.35
N ILE A 49 9.92 18.84 -0.46
CA ILE A 49 11.16 19.55 -0.80
C ILE A 49 10.85 20.84 -1.56
N ALA A 50 9.98 20.78 -2.58
CA ALA A 50 9.60 21.96 -3.35
C ALA A 50 8.88 23.02 -2.49
N LEU A 51 8.06 22.59 -1.53
CA LEU A 51 7.40 23.46 -0.56
C LEU A 51 8.42 24.16 0.34
N TRP A 52 9.43 23.44 0.82
CA TRP A 52 10.53 24.01 1.59
C TRP A 52 11.31 25.04 0.78
N GLU A 53 11.60 24.75 -0.50
CA GLU A 53 12.25 25.71 -1.39
C GLU A 53 11.38 26.94 -1.68
N ARG A 54 10.06 26.80 -1.78
CA ARG A 54 9.14 27.95 -1.90
C ARG A 54 9.25 28.86 -0.68
N VAL A 55 9.22 28.29 0.52
CA VAL A 55 9.25 29.04 1.77
C VAL A 55 10.58 29.79 1.92
N LEU A 56 11.70 29.13 1.62
CA LEU A 56 13.03 29.73 1.80
C LEU A 56 13.48 30.63 0.65
N LYS A 57 13.21 30.23 -0.60
CA LYS A 57 13.81 30.84 -1.80
C LYS A 57 12.78 31.48 -2.75
N ARG A 58 11.50 31.52 -2.35
CA ARG A 58 10.37 32.05 -3.16
C ARG A 58 10.24 31.46 -4.57
N LYS A 59 10.74 30.24 -4.82
CA LYS A 59 10.58 29.52 -6.10
C LYS A 59 9.12 29.16 -6.41
N GLU A 60 8.79 28.84 -7.66
CA GLU A 60 7.44 28.40 -8.03
C GLU A 60 7.17 26.93 -7.68
N LEU A 61 5.91 26.59 -7.40
CA LEU A 61 5.46 25.26 -6.95
C LEU A 61 4.70 24.44 -8.02
N GLY A 62 4.31 25.07 -9.13
CA GLY A 62 3.26 24.54 -10.02
C GLY A 62 3.47 23.10 -10.50
N GLY A 63 4.69 22.77 -10.92
CA GLY A 63 5.03 21.41 -11.38
C GLY A 63 4.91 20.34 -10.28
N SER A 64 5.35 20.67 -9.06
CA SER A 64 5.35 19.76 -7.92
C SER A 64 3.94 19.53 -7.36
N VAL A 65 3.06 20.54 -7.42
CA VAL A 65 1.64 20.39 -7.03
C VAL A 65 0.92 19.43 -7.96
N LYS A 66 1.11 19.58 -9.27
CA LYS A 66 0.51 18.66 -10.26
C LYS A 66 1.02 17.23 -10.07
N LEU A 67 2.33 17.07 -9.84
CA LEU A 67 2.94 15.77 -9.55
C LEU A 67 2.35 15.13 -8.29
N LEU A 68 2.16 15.91 -7.21
CA LEU A 68 1.51 15.43 -6.00
C LEU A 68 0.09 14.94 -6.28
N LEU A 69 -0.74 15.76 -6.94
CA LEU A 69 -2.14 15.42 -7.21
C LEU A 69 -2.27 14.14 -8.05
N VAL A 70 -1.51 14.05 -9.14
CA VAL A 70 -1.48 12.85 -9.99
C VAL A 70 -0.94 11.66 -9.19
N GLY A 71 0.14 11.87 -8.42
CA GLY A 71 0.74 10.88 -7.55
C GLY A 71 -0.24 10.28 -6.55
N THR A 72 -1.00 11.15 -5.87
CA THR A 72 -2.03 10.77 -4.91
C THR A 72 -3.17 10.01 -5.58
N LEU A 73 -3.66 10.47 -6.74
CA LEU A 73 -4.75 9.78 -7.46
C LEU A 73 -4.33 8.38 -7.93
N VAL A 74 -3.14 8.24 -8.48
CA VAL A 74 -2.59 6.94 -8.91
C VAL A 74 -2.40 6.02 -7.71
N SER A 75 -1.83 6.53 -6.61
CA SER A 75 -1.63 5.73 -5.39
C SER A 75 -2.96 5.30 -4.78
N ALA A 76 -3.97 6.17 -4.75
CA ALA A 76 -5.30 5.85 -4.28
C ALA A 76 -5.97 4.77 -5.15
N ALA A 77 -5.82 4.85 -6.47
CA ALA A 77 -6.31 3.82 -7.38
C ALA A 77 -5.65 2.47 -7.14
N LEU A 78 -4.33 2.44 -6.93
CA LEU A 78 -3.61 1.20 -6.60
C LEU A 78 -4.06 0.62 -5.25
N ILE A 79 -4.26 1.45 -4.22
CA ILE A 79 -4.80 0.99 -2.93
C ILE A 79 -6.22 0.44 -3.10
N ALA A 80 -7.06 1.05 -3.93
CA ALA A 80 -8.39 0.52 -4.23
C ALA A 80 -8.30 -0.87 -4.89
N VAL A 81 -7.36 -1.06 -5.81
CA VAL A 81 -7.08 -2.39 -6.40
C VAL A 81 -6.61 -3.38 -5.33
N ALA A 82 -5.71 -2.99 -4.43
CA ALA A 82 -5.26 -3.83 -3.33
C ALA A 82 -6.42 -4.27 -2.42
N ALA A 83 -7.34 -3.34 -2.10
CA ALA A 83 -8.53 -3.64 -1.29
C ALA A 83 -9.50 -4.59 -2.01
N VAL A 84 -9.65 -4.47 -3.33
CA VAL A 84 -10.45 -5.43 -4.12
C VAL A 84 -9.79 -6.82 -4.09
N VAL A 85 -8.47 -6.90 -4.24
CA VAL A 85 -7.73 -8.17 -4.13
C VAL A 85 -7.92 -8.78 -2.73
N GLU A 86 -7.82 -7.97 -1.67
CA GLU A 86 -8.04 -8.41 -0.29
C GLU A 86 -9.48 -8.88 -0.04
N ALA A 87 -10.49 -8.22 -0.61
CA ALA A 87 -11.89 -8.54 -0.37
C ALA A 87 -12.37 -9.78 -1.15
N PHE A 88 -11.84 -10.02 -2.35
CA PHE A 88 -12.36 -11.07 -3.24
C PHE A 88 -11.36 -12.18 -3.52
N VAL A 89 -10.09 -11.85 -3.77
CA VAL A 89 -9.08 -12.83 -4.20
C VAL A 89 -8.51 -13.56 -2.98
N THR A 90 -8.11 -12.83 -1.94
CA THR A 90 -7.51 -13.41 -0.73
C THR A 90 -8.42 -14.45 -0.04
N PRO A 91 -9.73 -14.21 0.17
CA PRO A 91 -10.60 -15.21 0.78
C PRO A 91 -10.78 -16.43 -0.11
N SER A 92 -10.94 -16.23 -1.43
CA SER A 92 -11.11 -17.33 -2.39
C SER A 92 -9.91 -18.26 -2.40
N LEU A 93 -8.69 -17.70 -2.48
CA LEU A 93 -7.44 -18.49 -2.43
C LEU A 93 -7.27 -19.25 -1.11
N LEU A 94 -7.67 -18.64 0.01
CA LEU A 94 -7.60 -19.29 1.32
C LEU A 94 -8.62 -20.42 1.46
N LEU A 95 -9.85 -20.24 0.97
CA LEU A 95 -10.89 -21.27 0.97
C LEU A 95 -10.45 -22.48 0.12
N ASP A 96 -9.95 -22.25 -1.09
CA ASP A 96 -9.46 -23.31 -1.97
C ASP A 96 -8.28 -24.07 -1.34
N TYR A 97 -7.40 -23.39 -0.61
CA TYR A 97 -6.26 -24.03 0.06
C TYR A 97 -6.67 -24.87 1.29
N LEU A 98 -7.66 -24.42 2.06
CA LEU A 98 -8.10 -25.09 3.29
C LEU A 98 -9.14 -26.20 3.05
N GLN A 99 -9.78 -26.24 1.88
CA GLN A 99 -10.72 -27.28 1.47
C GLN A 99 -10.20 -28.03 0.21
N PRO A 100 -9.08 -28.75 0.31
CA PRO A 100 -8.51 -29.47 -0.83
C PRO A 100 -9.38 -30.64 -1.30
#